data_AF-A0A560FW22-F1
#
_entry.id   AF-A0A560FW22-F1
#
_cell.length_a   1.000
_cell.length_b   1.000
_cell.length_c   1.000
_cell.angle_alpha   90.00
_cell.angle_beta   90.00
_cell.angle_gamma   90.00
#
_symmetry.space_group_name_H-M   'P 1'
#
loop_
_entity.id
_entity.type
_entity.pdbx_description
1 polymer ?
#
loop_
_entity_poly.entity_id
_entity_poly.type
_entity_poly.pdbx_seq_one_letter_code
_entity_poly.pdbx_strand_id
1 'polypeptide(L)'
;MPEPTIISVCERNWEKWKADCSGFLKAVAADLGISLSGQANDIIDTMGHAPWIQLGNDSEKAVTYAGQSYLVVAGLKAPHHGHVVVIVPGAPKPYPSGYWGRFGGTGRKNTSISWSWKHSELPEVRYFAVQLNSAPQS
;
A
#
# COMPACT_ATOMS: atom_id res chain seq x y z
N MET A 1 11.30 -22.68 -3.16
CA MET A 1 11.32 -21.59 -2.16
C MET A 1 9.90 -21.04 -2.09
N PRO A 2 9.33 -20.77 -0.90
CA PRO A 2 8.02 -20.14 -0.83
C PRO A 2 8.07 -18.76 -1.50
N GLU A 3 6.98 -18.36 -2.17
CA GLU A 3 6.86 -17.02 -2.76
C GLU A 3 7.02 -15.97 -1.64
N PRO A 4 7.71 -14.84 -1.91
CA PRO A 4 7.92 -13.81 -0.89
C PRO A 4 6.58 -13.20 -0.49
N THR A 5 6.32 -13.14 0.82
CA THR A 5 5.12 -12.46 1.34
C THR A 5 5.20 -10.96 1.09
N ILE A 6 4.05 -10.26 1.07
CA ILE A 6 4.00 -8.79 0.97
C ILE A 6 4.86 -8.14 2.07
N ILE A 7 4.83 -8.69 3.28
CA ILE A 7 5.66 -8.23 4.41
C ILE A 7 7.14 -8.35 4.08
N SER A 8 7.58 -9.49 3.55
CA SER A 8 8.97 -9.71 3.15
C SER A 8 9.42 -8.73 2.07
N VAL A 9 8.59 -8.47 1.05
CA VAL A 9 8.89 -7.48 0.01
C VAL A 9 8.99 -6.07 0.59
N CYS A 10 8.09 -5.71 1.51
CA CYS A 10 8.10 -4.43 2.19
C CYS A 10 9.37 -4.23 3.03
N GLU A 11 9.78 -5.22 3.83
CA GLU A 11 11.01 -5.15 4.65
C GLU A 11 12.27 -4.98 3.79
N ARG A 12 12.37 -5.68 2.64
CA ARG A 12 13.52 -5.55 1.72
C ARG A 12 13.66 -4.13 1.16
N ASN A 13 12.53 -3.49 0.85
CA ASN A 13 12.50 -2.17 0.22
C ASN A 13 12.51 -1.02 1.25
N TRP A 14 12.20 -1.31 2.51
CA TRP A 14 12.01 -0.30 3.55
C TRP A 14 13.22 0.60 3.74
N GLU A 15 14.41 0.04 3.95
CA GLU A 15 15.58 0.82 4.36
C GLU A 15 15.98 1.86 3.31
N LYS A 16 15.82 1.51 2.04
CA LYS A 16 16.13 2.37 0.89
C LYS A 16 15.08 3.47 0.68
N TRP A 17 13.81 3.17 0.92
CA TRP A 17 12.68 4.02 0.52
C TRP A 17 11.89 4.62 1.70
N LYS A 18 12.36 4.46 2.94
CA LYS A 18 11.71 4.99 4.15
C LYS A 18 11.44 6.51 4.12
N ALA A 19 12.16 7.25 3.28
CA ALA A 19 12.00 8.70 3.08
C ALA A 19 11.17 9.10 1.84
N ASP A 20 10.54 8.15 1.14
CA ASP A 20 9.70 8.41 -0.04
C ASP A 20 8.51 7.45 -0.09
N CYS A 21 7.30 7.97 0.08
CA CYS A 21 6.07 7.17 0.04
C CYS A 21 5.79 6.56 -1.34
N SER A 22 5.94 7.36 -2.39
CA SER A 22 5.64 6.94 -3.77
C SER A 22 6.72 5.99 -4.29
N GLY A 23 7.99 6.28 -3.99
CA GLY A 23 9.12 5.43 -4.31
C GLY A 23 9.04 4.07 -3.62
N PHE A 24 8.67 4.06 -2.33
CA PHE A 24 8.46 2.81 -1.59
C PHE A 24 7.39 1.92 -2.25
N LEU A 25 6.21 2.49 -2.55
CA LEU A 25 5.12 1.73 -3.18
C LEU A 25 5.53 1.21 -4.57
N LYS A 26 6.19 2.04 -5.39
CA LYS A 26 6.67 1.62 -6.72
C LYS A 26 7.66 0.46 -6.62
N ALA A 27 8.58 0.50 -5.66
CA ALA A 27 9.56 -0.56 -5.47
C ALA A 27 8.91 -1.88 -5.01
N VAL A 28 7.96 -1.81 -4.07
CA VAL A 28 7.18 -2.97 -3.64
C VAL A 28 6.35 -3.54 -4.79
N ALA A 29 5.68 -2.69 -5.56
CA ALA A 29 4.88 -3.11 -6.71
C ALA A 29 5.76 -3.77 -7.79
N ALA A 30 6.92 -3.19 -8.11
CA ALA A 30 7.84 -3.73 -9.10
C ALA A 30 8.37 -5.13 -8.71
N ASP A 31 8.72 -5.33 -7.43
CA ASP A 31 9.10 -6.64 -6.89
C ASP A 31 7.97 -7.69 -6.99
N LEU A 32 6.72 -7.24 -7.03
CA LEU A 32 5.51 -8.05 -7.17
C LEU A 32 5.01 -8.13 -8.62
N GLY A 33 5.78 -7.63 -9.59
CA GLY A 33 5.45 -7.68 -11.01
C GLY A 33 4.42 -6.64 -11.48
N ILE A 34 4.09 -5.65 -10.65
CA ILE A 34 3.14 -4.58 -10.96
C ILE A 34 3.90 -3.31 -11.29
N SER A 35 3.65 -2.76 -12.48
CA SER A 35 4.26 -1.49 -12.90
C SER A 35 3.42 -0.30 -12.44
N LEU A 36 3.99 0.54 -11.57
CA LEU A 36 3.42 1.81 -11.16
C LEU A 36 4.36 2.96 -11.55
N SER A 37 3.79 4.09 -11.96
CA SER A 37 4.54 5.29 -12.35
C SER A 37 3.94 6.56 -11.73
N GLY A 38 4.68 7.66 -11.79
CA GLY A 38 4.25 8.94 -11.22
C GLY A 38 4.49 9.10 -9.71
N GLN A 39 3.82 10.10 -9.14
CA GLN A 39 3.80 10.45 -7.73
C GLN A 39 2.58 9.85 -7.02
N ALA A 40 2.43 10.08 -5.72
CA ALA A 40 1.33 9.51 -4.93
C ALA A 40 -0.07 9.81 -5.51
N ASN A 41 -0.32 11.04 -5.98
CA ASN A 41 -1.61 11.41 -6.59
C ASN A 41 -1.87 10.62 -7.89
N ASP A 42 -0.87 10.55 -8.78
CA ASP A 42 -0.96 9.81 -10.05
C ASP A 42 -1.17 8.31 -9.83
N ILE A 43 -0.54 7.76 -8.79
CA ILE A 43 -0.71 6.36 -8.41
C ILE A 43 -2.15 6.13 -7.93
N ILE A 44 -2.71 7.03 -7.11
CA ILE A 44 -4.12 6.93 -6.67
C ILE A 44 -5.07 7.03 -7.87
N ASP A 45 -4.79 7.89 -8.84
CA ASP A 45 -5.55 7.93 -10.10
C ASP A 45 -5.48 6.61 -10.86
N THR A 46 -4.27 6.05 -11.02
CA THR A 46 -4.05 4.76 -11.68
C THR A 46 -4.84 3.64 -10.99
N MET A 47 -4.84 3.60 -9.66
CA MET A 47 -5.59 2.61 -8.86
C MET A 47 -7.11 2.82 -8.91
N GLY A 48 -7.57 3.96 -9.41
CA GLY A 48 -8.97 4.22 -9.72
C GLY A 48 -9.49 3.45 -10.95
N HIS A 49 -8.59 2.82 -11.72
CA HIS A 49 -8.93 2.13 -12.96
C HIS A 49 -8.53 0.65 -12.93
N ALA A 50 -9.11 -0.16 -13.82
CA ALA A 50 -8.72 -1.55 -14.00
C ALA A 50 -7.20 -1.65 -14.31
N PRO A 51 -6.49 -2.67 -13.79
CA PRO A 51 -6.99 -3.88 -13.11
C PRO A 51 -7.23 -3.72 -11.61
N TRP A 52 -7.13 -2.51 -11.05
CA TRP A 52 -7.34 -2.29 -9.62
C TRP A 52 -8.82 -2.30 -9.24
N ILE A 53 -9.10 -2.88 -8.09
CA ILE A 53 -10.41 -2.98 -7.47
C ILE A 53 -10.48 -1.92 -6.38
N GLN A 54 -11.44 -1.00 -6.50
CA GLN A 54 -11.70 -0.02 -5.46
C GLN A 54 -12.48 -0.70 -4.32
N LEU A 55 -11.89 -0.75 -3.14
CA LEU A 55 -12.50 -1.33 -1.93
C LEU A 55 -13.26 -0.28 -1.11
N GLY A 56 -13.21 0.99 -1.48
CA GLY A 56 -13.82 2.09 -0.71
C GLY A 56 -13.01 2.41 0.54
N ASN A 57 -13.66 2.71 1.66
CA ASN A 57 -13.03 2.97 2.95
C ASN A 57 -13.16 1.79 3.94
N ASP A 58 -13.45 0.59 3.43
CA ASP A 58 -13.59 -0.61 4.24
C ASP A 58 -12.22 -1.23 4.58
N SER A 59 -11.76 -0.99 5.82
CA SER A 59 -10.50 -1.52 6.32
C SER A 59 -10.50 -3.05 6.51
N GLU A 60 -11.65 -3.66 6.84
CA GLU A 60 -11.74 -5.10 7.05
C GLU A 60 -11.61 -5.84 5.73
N LYS A 61 -12.26 -5.31 4.69
CA LYS A 61 -12.11 -5.78 3.32
C LYS A 61 -10.66 -5.62 2.84
N ALA A 62 -10.02 -4.49 3.12
CA ALA A 62 -8.62 -4.26 2.77
C ALA A 62 -7.67 -5.32 3.36
N VAL A 63 -7.83 -5.64 4.65
CA VAL A 63 -7.02 -6.69 5.32
C VAL A 63 -7.32 -8.07 4.75
N THR A 64 -8.60 -8.36 4.47
CA THR A 64 -9.01 -9.64 3.89
C THR A 64 -8.35 -9.86 2.52
N TYR A 65 -8.35 -8.85 1.65
CA TYR A 65 -7.68 -8.92 0.34
C TYR A 65 -6.16 -9.07 0.49
N ALA A 66 -5.54 -8.35 1.44
CA ALA A 66 -4.10 -8.48 1.71
C ALA A 66 -3.70 -9.90 2.16
N GLY A 67 -4.64 -10.66 2.74
CA GLY A 67 -4.47 -12.07 3.09
C GLY A 67 -4.73 -13.07 1.94
N GLN A 68 -5.26 -12.61 0.80
CA GLN A 68 -5.68 -13.45 -0.33
C GLN A 68 -4.80 -13.26 -1.58
N SER A 69 -3.52 -12.93 -1.40
CA SER A 69 -2.58 -12.66 -2.50
C SER A 69 -2.96 -11.45 -3.37
N TYR A 70 -3.48 -10.40 -2.76
CA TYR A 70 -3.64 -9.10 -3.39
C TYR A 70 -2.65 -8.10 -2.81
N LEU A 71 -2.07 -7.26 -3.65
CA LEU A 71 -1.44 -6.02 -3.18
C LEU A 71 -2.54 -5.03 -2.84
N VAL A 72 -2.62 -4.65 -1.56
CA VAL A 72 -3.60 -3.69 -1.08
C VAL A 72 -2.89 -2.39 -0.71
N VAL A 73 -3.41 -1.28 -1.22
CA VAL A 73 -2.86 0.06 -1.03
C VAL A 73 -3.95 0.95 -0.47
N ALA A 74 -3.64 1.63 0.63
CA ALA A 74 -4.42 2.75 1.13
C ALA A 74 -3.87 4.04 0.54
N GLY A 75 -4.74 4.89 0.01
CA GLY A 75 -4.37 6.15 -0.61
C GLY A 75 -5.32 7.27 -0.22
N LEU A 76 -4.76 8.45 0.01
CA LEU A 76 -5.51 9.70 0.15
C LEU A 76 -4.81 10.79 -0.67
N LYS A 77 -5.56 11.41 -1.58
CA LYS A 77 -5.05 12.54 -2.36
C LYS A 77 -5.00 13.79 -1.48
N ALA A 78 -3.99 14.62 -1.71
CA ALA A 78 -3.89 15.94 -1.09
C ALA A 78 -3.41 16.97 -2.12
N PRO A 79 -3.70 18.28 -1.91
CA PRO A 79 -3.39 19.34 -2.87
C PRO A 79 -1.91 19.45 -3.26
N HIS A 80 -0.98 19.05 -2.38
CA HIS A 80 0.46 19.10 -2.63
C HIS A 80 1.04 17.70 -2.86
N HIS A 81 0.98 16.86 -1.84
CA HIS A 81 1.50 15.50 -1.89
C HIS A 81 0.47 14.56 -1.27
N GLY A 82 -0.17 13.75 -2.12
CA GLY A 82 -0.94 12.62 -1.65
C GLY A 82 -0.07 11.67 -0.84
N HIS A 83 -0.71 10.73 -0.17
CA HIS A 83 -0.02 9.73 0.60
C HIS A 83 -0.55 8.34 0.29
N VAL A 84 0.36 7.37 0.26
CA VAL A 84 0.07 5.98 -0.06
C VAL A 84 0.75 5.07 0.95
N VAL A 85 0.05 4.01 1.35
CA VAL A 85 0.49 3.03 2.35
C VAL A 85 0.17 1.63 1.84
N VAL A 86 1.13 0.72 1.89
CA VAL A 86 0.91 -0.71 1.60
C VAL A 86 0.29 -1.37 2.83
N ILE A 87 -0.87 -1.99 2.66
CA ILE A 87 -1.57 -2.72 3.72
C ILE A 87 -1.07 -4.16 3.76
N VAL A 88 -0.83 -4.67 4.96
CA VAL A 88 -0.38 -6.05 5.18
C VAL A 88 -1.43 -6.86 5.92
N PRO A 89 -1.48 -8.20 5.73
CA PRO A 89 -2.38 -9.07 6.48
C PRO A 89 -2.07 -9.01 7.99
N GLY A 90 -3.11 -9.09 8.81
CA GLY A 90 -3.01 -9.01 10.27
C GLY A 90 -4.37 -8.76 10.91
N ALA A 91 -4.42 -8.53 12.23
CA ALA A 91 -5.66 -8.20 12.92
C ALA A 91 -6.08 -6.74 12.61
N PRO A 92 -7.30 -6.49 12.10
CA PRO A 92 -7.76 -5.13 11.80
C PRO A 92 -8.29 -4.45 13.06
N LYS A 93 -7.48 -3.79 13.92
CA LYS A 93 -8.05 -3.00 15.06
C LYS A 93 -7.18 -1.82 15.52
N PRO A 94 -7.73 -0.59 15.65
CA PRO A 94 -8.92 -0.03 14.98
C PRO A 94 -8.68 0.32 13.50
N TYR A 95 -7.44 0.21 13.04
CA TYR A 95 -7.02 0.45 11.67
C TYR A 95 -6.03 -0.64 11.25
N PRO A 96 -5.91 -0.95 9.95
CA PRO A 96 -4.99 -1.96 9.47
C PRO A 96 -3.54 -1.53 9.68
N SER A 97 -2.64 -2.50 9.75
CA SER A 97 -1.20 -2.27 9.72
C SER A 97 -0.68 -2.15 8.30
N GLY A 98 0.38 -1.38 8.13
CA GLY A 98 0.99 -1.16 6.84
C GLY A 98 2.44 -0.69 6.88
N TYR A 99 2.97 -0.49 5.68
CA TYR A 99 4.32 0.01 5.41
C TYR A 99 4.25 1.21 4.45
N TRP A 100 4.97 2.28 4.77
CA TRP A 100 4.96 3.48 3.93
C TRP A 100 6.16 4.35 4.20
N GLY A 101 6.81 4.87 3.15
CA GLY A 101 7.82 5.92 3.29
C GLY A 101 7.16 7.26 3.66
N ARG A 102 7.95 8.26 4.09
CA ARG A 102 7.44 9.62 4.30
C ARG A 102 8.38 10.64 3.69
N PHE A 103 7.88 11.42 2.73
CA PHE A 103 8.64 12.51 2.15
C PHE A 103 9.05 13.53 3.23
N GLY A 104 10.35 13.90 3.25
CA GLY A 104 10.90 14.82 4.25
C GLY A 104 11.04 14.23 5.67
N GLY A 105 10.96 12.91 5.83
CA GLY A 105 11.18 12.26 7.12
C GLY A 105 11.42 10.76 6.99
N THR A 106 11.15 10.02 8.08
CA THR A 106 11.14 8.56 8.09
C THR A 106 9.69 8.11 8.25
N GLY A 107 9.21 7.28 7.33
CA GLY A 107 7.89 6.66 7.47
C GLY A 107 7.89 5.53 8.50
N ARG A 108 6.96 4.57 8.36
CA ARG A 108 6.87 3.45 9.31
C ARG A 108 6.71 2.12 8.60
N LYS A 109 7.12 1.08 9.33
CA LYS A 109 7.03 -0.32 8.92
C LYS A 109 6.17 -1.10 9.90
N ASN A 110 5.34 -2.01 9.38
CA ASN A 110 4.40 -2.84 10.14
C ASN A 110 3.67 -2.11 11.28
N THR A 111 3.15 -0.91 10.99
CA THR A 111 2.51 -0.06 12.00
C THR A 111 1.09 0.28 11.56
N SER A 112 0.19 0.53 12.52
CA SER A 112 -1.17 1.02 12.24
C SER A 112 -1.15 2.26 11.35
N ILE A 113 -1.98 2.28 10.30
CA ILE A 113 -2.10 3.44 9.40
C ILE A 113 -2.61 4.71 10.10
N SER A 114 -3.12 4.60 11.33
CA SER A 114 -3.44 5.77 12.16
C SER A 114 -2.24 6.67 12.46
N TRP A 115 -1.02 6.20 12.21
CA TRP A 115 0.21 6.98 12.30
C TRP A 115 0.61 7.66 10.99
N SER A 116 -0.11 7.37 9.91
CA SER A 116 0.10 7.92 8.57
C SER A 116 -0.77 9.17 8.34
N TRP A 117 -2.04 9.09 8.74
CA TRP A 117 -3.02 10.18 8.60
C TRP A 117 -3.58 10.65 9.95
N LYS A 118 -4.17 11.84 9.98
CA LYS A 118 -4.91 12.32 11.15
C LYS A 118 -6.23 11.55 11.29
N HIS A 119 -6.75 11.51 12.52
CA HIS A 119 -8.00 10.79 12.79
C HIS A 119 -9.19 11.27 11.95
N SER A 120 -9.24 12.57 11.63
CA SER A 120 -10.28 13.15 10.77
C SER A 120 -10.16 12.75 9.30
N GLU A 121 -8.96 12.38 8.84
CA GLU A 121 -8.66 12.01 7.44
C GLU A 121 -8.84 10.50 7.21
N LEU A 122 -8.71 9.68 8.26
CA LEU A 122 -8.84 8.23 8.18
C LEU A 122 -10.15 7.75 7.53
N PRO A 123 -11.33 8.36 7.77
CA PRO A 123 -12.57 8.00 7.08
C PRO A 123 -12.57 8.30 5.57
N GLU A 124 -11.71 9.23 5.12
CA GLU A 124 -11.58 9.63 3.72
C GLU A 124 -10.59 8.74 2.94
N VAL A 125 -9.75 7.98 3.65
CA VAL A 125 -8.80 7.06 3.05
C VAL A 125 -9.53 6.03 2.18
N ARG A 126 -9.03 5.86 0.95
CA ARG A 126 -9.53 4.86 0.00
C ARG A 126 -8.56 3.70 -0.10
N TYR A 127 -9.09 2.50 -0.11
CA TYR A 127 -8.37 1.26 -0.29
C TYR A 127 -8.55 0.74 -1.71
N PHE A 128 -7.46 0.27 -2.27
CA PHE A 128 -7.38 -0.29 -3.61
C PHE A 128 -6.68 -1.63 -3.53
N ALA A 129 -7.16 -2.61 -4.28
CA ALA A 129 -6.55 -3.94 -4.34
C ALA A 129 -6.30 -4.34 -5.78
N VAL A 130 -5.15 -4.96 -6.04
CA VAL A 130 -4.87 -5.60 -7.31
C VAL A 130 -4.41 -7.02 -7.05
N GLN A 131 -4.91 -7.94 -7.87
CA GLN A 131 -4.53 -9.33 -7.76
C GLN A 131 -3.04 -9.44 -8.12
N LEU A 132 -2.27 -10.10 -7.26
CA LEU A 132 -0.92 -10.49 -7.65
C LEU A 132 -1.09 -11.58 -8.69
N ASN A 133 -0.62 -11.33 -9.91
CA ASN A 133 -0.49 -12.41 -10.88
C ASN A 133 0.46 -13.42 -10.26
N SER A 134 -0.05 -14.60 -9.89
CA SER A 134 0.78 -15.76 -9.62
C SER A 134 1.70 -15.86 -10.82
N ALA A 135 3.01 -15.70 -10.63
CA ALA A 135 3.95 -15.92 -11.71
C ALA A 135 3.63 -17.31 -12.30
N PRO A 136 3.61 -17.49 -13.63
CA PRO A 136 3.47 -18.84 -14.17
C PRO A 136 4.63 -19.66 -13.59
N GLN A 137 4.30 -20.64 -12.75
CA GLN A 137 5.25 -21.65 -12.29
C GLN A 137 5.82 -22.29 -13.55
N SER A 138 7.07 -21.95 -13.87
CA SER A 138 7.85 -22.55 -14.94
C SER A 138 8.83 -23.54 -14.32
#